data_AF-X1NU53-F1
#
_entry.id   AF-X1NU53-F1
#
_cell.length_a   1.000
_cell.length_b   1.000
_cell.length_c   1.000
_cell.angle_alpha   90.00
_cell.angle_beta   90.00
_cell.angle_gamma   90.00
#
_symmetry.space_group_name_H-M   'P 1'
#
loop_
_entity.id
_entity.type
_entity.pdbx_description
1 polymer ?
#
loop_
_entity_poly.entity_id
_entity_poly.type
_entity_poly.pdbx_seq_one_letter_code
_entity_poly.pdbx_strand_id
1 'polypeptide(L)' 'MLERPRMRSALLGMSLVFVLVSGLSAGTTGKIAGVVRDSTTAQPLPGVNIIVEGTQMGAATNEYGEYFIINIPP' A
#
# COMPACT_ATOMS: atom_id res chain seq x y z
N MET A 1 52.93 8.91 -8.17
CA MET A 1 52.60 8.63 -6.75
C MET A 1 51.20 9.19 -6.45
N LEU A 2 50.16 8.33 -6.57
CA LEU A 2 48.88 8.32 -5.82
C LEU A 2 47.86 9.48 -5.92
N GLU A 3 47.10 9.57 -7.02
CA GLU A 3 45.77 10.23 -7.08
C GLU A 3 44.59 9.23 -6.99
N ARG A 4 44.69 8.21 -6.13
CA ARG A 4 43.63 7.20 -5.91
C ARG A 4 42.61 7.47 -4.79
N PRO A 5 42.69 8.53 -3.93
CA PRO A 5 41.78 8.63 -2.78
C PRO A 5 40.36 9.02 -3.19
N ARG A 6 40.17 9.87 -4.20
CA ARG A 6 38.85 10.32 -4.70
C ARG A 6 37.99 9.19 -5.26
N MET A 7 38.60 8.23 -5.95
CA MET A 7 37.89 7.04 -6.46
C MET A 7 37.49 6.09 -5.32
N ARG A 8 38.32 5.93 -4.30
CA ARG A 8 38.02 5.06 -3.14
C ARG A 8 36.88 5.61 -2.30
N SER A 9 36.88 6.91 -2.03
CA SER A 9 35.78 7.57 -1.31
C SER A 9 34.47 7.53 -2.11
N ALA A 10 34.52 7.69 -3.43
CA ALA A 10 33.35 7.57 -4.30
C ALA A 10 32.77 6.14 -4.31
N LEU A 11 33.62 5.12 -4.40
CA LEU A 11 33.20 3.71 -4.36
C LEU A 11 32.57 3.32 -3.00
N LEU A 12 33.15 3.80 -1.90
CA LEU A 12 32.57 3.62 -0.56
C LEU A 12 31.20 4.30 -0.44
N GLY A 13 31.08 5.53 -0.94
CA GLY A 13 29.81 6.24 -0.98
C GLY A 13 28.75 5.50 -1.81
N MET A 14 29.13 4.99 -3.00
CA MET A 14 28.21 4.26 -3.87
C MET A 14 27.78 2.92 -3.28
N SER A 15 28.69 2.20 -2.62
CA SER A 15 28.36 0.96 -1.90
C SER A 15 27.40 1.24 -0.73
N LEU A 16 27.59 2.35 0.00
CA LEU A 16 26.70 2.73 1.10
C LEU A 16 25.28 3.02 0.57
N VAL A 17 25.17 3.80 -0.52
CA VAL A 17 23.88 4.07 -1.15
C VAL A 17 23.20 2.76 -1.57
N PHE A 18 23.91 1.83 -2.18
CA PHE A 18 23.36 0.55 -2.64
C PHE A 18 22.82 -0.31 -1.49
N VAL A 19 23.53 -0.33 -0.36
CA VAL A 19 23.06 -1.01 0.86
C VAL A 19 21.78 -0.36 1.39
N LEU A 20 21.71 0.98 1.41
CA LEU A 20 20.54 1.71 1.89
C LEU A 20 19.28 1.47 1.05
N VAL A 21 19.40 1.26 -0.27
CA VAL A 21 18.23 1.04 -1.15
C VAL A 21 17.84 -0.44 -1.30
N SER A 22 18.69 -1.38 -0.84
CA SER A 22 18.46 -2.83 -1.02
C SER A 22 17.21 -3.39 -0.32
N GLY A 23 16.67 -2.67 0.68
CA GLY A 23 15.44 -3.03 1.40
C GLY A 23 14.15 -2.42 0.85
N LEU A 24 14.20 -1.65 -0.24
CA LEU A 24 13.01 -1.05 -0.84
C LEU A 24 12.17 -2.12 -1.54
N SER A 25 11.03 -2.47 -0.94
CA SER A 25 10.00 -3.28 -1.60
C SER A 25 9.08 -2.37 -2.40
N ALA A 26 9.00 -2.58 -3.72
CA ALA A 26 7.90 -2.04 -4.52
C ALA A 26 6.63 -2.81 -4.10
N GLY A 27 5.81 -2.20 -3.23
CA GLY A 27 4.61 -2.84 -2.71
C GLY A 27 3.63 -3.15 -3.82
N THR A 28 3.44 -4.44 -4.15
CA THR A 28 2.29 -4.88 -4.95
C THR A 28 1.08 -4.92 -4.04
N THR A 29 0.37 -3.81 -3.92
CA THR A 29 -0.87 -3.76 -3.14
C THR A 29 -2.10 -3.80 -4.04
N GLY A 30 -3.13 -4.50 -3.58
CA GLY A 30 -4.45 -4.55 -4.21
C GLY A 30 -5.40 -3.46 -3.72
N LYS A 31 -6.54 -3.40 -4.40
CA LYS A 31 -7.73 -2.60 -4.06
C LYS A 31 -8.94 -3.53 -4.02
N ILE A 32 -9.68 -3.52 -2.91
CA ILE A 32 -11.01 -4.12 -2.82
C ILE A 32 -12.02 -3.00 -3.00
N ALA A 33 -13.00 -3.17 -3.88
CA ALA A 33 -14.08 -2.22 -4.06
C ALA A 33 -15.39 -2.94 -4.30
N GLY A 34 -16.50 -2.33 -3.88
CA GLY A 34 -17.82 -2.89 -4.06
C GLY A 34 -18.91 -1.95 -3.58
N VAL A 35 -20.14 -2.47 -3.57
CA VAL A 35 -21.33 -1.74 -3.16
C VAL A 35 -22.14 -2.62 -2.20
N VAL A 36 -22.56 -2.06 -1.08
CA VAL A 36 -23.43 -2.72 -0.09
C VAL A 36 -24.86 -2.26 -0.31
N ARG A 37 -25.78 -3.23 -0.43
CA ARG A 37 -27.20 -3.00 -0.67
C ARG A 37 -28.04 -3.88 0.23
N ASP A 38 -29.24 -3.42 0.56
CA ASP A 38 -30.27 -4.23 1.21
C ASP A 38 -30.71 -5.37 0.27
N SER A 39 -30.85 -6.59 0.79
CA SER A 39 -31.16 -7.77 -0.02
C SER A 39 -32.59 -7.78 -0.55
N THR A 40 -33.51 -7.07 0.09
CA THR A 40 -34.94 -7.09 -0.23
C THR A 40 -35.31 -5.90 -1.10
N THR A 41 -34.81 -4.71 -0.75
CA THR A 41 -35.15 -3.45 -1.45
C THR A 41 -34.14 -3.08 -2.54
N ALA A 42 -32.97 -3.72 -2.56
CA ALA A 42 -31.83 -3.37 -3.42
C ALA A 42 -31.32 -1.92 -3.24
N GLN A 43 -31.73 -1.23 -2.17
CA GLN A 43 -31.29 0.13 -1.88
C GLN A 43 -29.87 0.15 -1.32
N PRO A 44 -29.06 1.18 -1.64
CA PRO A 44 -27.72 1.33 -1.09
C PRO A 44 -27.74 1.57 0.41
N LEU A 45 -26.77 1.00 1.13
CA LEU A 45 -26.64 1.14 2.57
C LEU A 45 -25.43 2.02 2.94
N PRO A 46 -25.66 3.27 3.38
CA PRO A 46 -24.59 4.16 3.82
C PRO A 46 -24.11 3.87 5.25
N GLY A 47 -22.84 4.14 5.53
CA GLY A 47 -22.26 4.00 6.87
C GLY A 47 -22.05 2.55 7.35
N VAL A 48 -22.13 1.57 6.45
CA VAL A 48 -21.82 0.17 6.78
C VAL A 48 -20.32 0.00 6.91
N ASN A 49 -19.86 -0.57 8.03
CA ASN A 49 -18.46 -0.89 8.24
C ASN A 49 -18.10 -2.25 7.61
N ILE A 50 -17.13 -2.26 6.72
CA ILE A 50 -16.50 -3.45 6.15
C ILE A 50 -15.13 -3.64 6.79
N ILE A 51 -14.83 -4.85 7.24
CA ILE A 51 -13.54 -5.25 7.83
C ILE A 51 -13.01 -6.43 7.02
N VAL A 52 -11.72 -6.38 6.66
CA VAL A 52 -11.02 -7.52 6.08
C VAL A 52 -10.57 -8.44 7.20
N GLU A 53 -11.14 -9.65 7.23
CA GLU A 53 -10.87 -10.64 8.28
C GLU A 53 -9.37 -10.90 8.45
N GLY A 54 -8.93 -11.02 9.71
CA GLY A 54 -7.52 -11.23 10.04
C GLY A 54 -6.65 -9.98 9.92
N THR A 55 -7.22 -8.81 9.61
CA THR A 55 -6.49 -7.55 9.46
C THR A 55 -7.13 -6.41 10.24
N GLN A 56 -6.45 -5.27 10.31
CA GLN A 56 -7.01 -4.00 10.81
C GLN A 56 -7.50 -3.09 9.67
N MET A 57 -7.60 -3.61 8.45
CA MET A 57 -8.01 -2.85 7.27
C MET A 57 -9.52 -2.96 7.07
N GLY A 58 -10.12 -1.84 6.66
CA GLY A 58 -11.56 -1.73 6.48
C GLY A 58 -11.95 -0.41 5.82
N ALA A 59 -13.24 -0.26 5.53
CA ALA A 59 -13.82 0.98 5.03
C ALA A 59 -15.29 1.08 5.44
N ALA A 60 -15.80 2.30 5.53
CA ALA A 60 -17.23 2.56 5.63
C ALA A 60 -17.81 2.90 4.25
N THR A 61 -19.05 2.52 4.00
CA THR A 61 -19.74 2.86 2.75
C THR A 61 -20.17 4.33 2.70
N ASN A 62 -20.16 4.92 1.50
CA ASN A 62 -20.66 6.27 1.22
C ASN A 62 -22.21 6.31 1.06
N GLU A 63 -22.76 7.46 0.69
CA GLU A 63 -24.20 7.67 0.44
C GLU A 63 -24.81 6.76 -0.64
N TYR A 64 -23.98 6.23 -1.55
CA TYR A 64 -24.37 5.29 -2.61
C TYR A 64 -24.08 3.82 -2.23
N GLY A 65 -23.69 3.56 -0.99
CA GLY A 65 -23.34 2.22 -0.51
C GLY A 65 -21.98 1.72 -1.01
N GLU A 66 -21.21 2.56 -1.70
CA GLU A 66 -19.92 2.19 -2.30
C GLU A 66 -18.80 2.23 -1.25
N TYR A 67 -17.82 1.35 -1.39
CA TYR A 67 -16.61 1.36 -0.58
C TYR A 67 -15.37 1.01 -1.41
N PHE A 68 -14.21 1.42 -0.91
CA PHE A 68 -12.92 0.96 -1.39
C PHE A 68 -11.93 0.82 -0.23
N ILE A 69 -11.17 -0.28 -0.24
CA ILE A 69 -10.08 -0.56 0.70
C ILE A 69 -8.81 -0.68 -0.13
N ILE A 70 -7.85 0.20 0.14
CA ILE A 70 -6.57 0.29 -0.58
C ILE A 70 -5.44 -0.31 0.25
N ASN A 71 -4.27 -0.51 -0.39
CA ASN A 71 -3.07 -1.03 0.26
C ASN A 71 -3.24 -2.45 0.84
N ILE A 72 -4.09 -3.27 0.22
CA ILE A 72 -4.27 -4.67 0.62
C ILE A 72 -3.05 -5.48 0.14
N PRO A 73 -2.27 -6.10 1.03
CA PRO A 73 -1.21 -7.02 0.63
C PRO A 73 -1.83 -8.29 -0.02
N PRO A 74 -1.11 -8.94 -0.96
CA PRO A 74 -1.56 -10.16 -1.63
C PRO A 74 -1.67 -11.35 -0.68
#